data_AF-A0A1A7KN31-F1
#
_entry.id   AF-A0A1A7KN31-F1
#
_cell.length_a   1.000
_cell.length_b   1.000
_cell.length_c   1.000
_cell.angle_alpha   90.00
_cell.angle_beta   90.00
_cell.angle_gamma   90.00
#
_symmetry.space_group_name_H-M   'P 1'
#
loop_
_entity.id
_entity.type
_entity.pdbx_description
1 polymer ?
#
loop_
_entity_poly.entity_id
_entity_poly.type
_entity_poly.pdbx_seq_one_letter_code
_entity_poly.pdbx_strand_id
1 'polypeptide(L)'
;MEEKKINTGRYSEKTKRQIQAENIPEEYPHHRRFFAAVFDIVARQLETDFTNFCKANGIDGRNLEKVIKEPHRNIKVEYFSILVKKYGYSAKWLLTGEGKMK
;
A
#
# COMPACT_ATOMS: atom_id res chain seq x y z
N MET A 1 9.87 9.46 -34.53
CA MET A 1 9.08 8.99 -33.39
C MET A 1 9.98 9.03 -32.19
N GLU A 2 9.76 9.99 -31.31
CA GLU A 2 10.66 10.28 -30.19
C GLU A 2 10.38 9.28 -29.07
N GLU A 3 11.35 8.42 -28.78
CA GLU A 3 11.29 7.48 -27.66
C GLU A 3 11.25 8.28 -26.36
N LYS A 4 10.07 8.31 -25.72
CA LYS A 4 9.94 8.85 -24.37
C LYS A 4 10.76 7.99 -23.43
N LYS A 5 11.94 8.48 -23.07
CA LYS A 5 12.77 7.92 -22.00
C LYS A 5 11.93 7.80 -20.73
N ILE A 6 11.68 6.57 -20.32
CA ILE A 6 11.02 6.26 -19.05
C ILE A 6 11.93 6.77 -17.95
N ASN A 7 11.52 7.84 -17.27
CA ASN A 7 12.25 8.38 -16.13
C ASN A 7 12.13 7.42 -14.95
N THR A 8 13.04 6.45 -14.86
CA THR A 8 13.14 5.46 -13.78
C THR A 8 13.92 6.00 -12.57
N GLY A 9 14.32 7.27 -12.54
CA GLY A 9 15.31 7.81 -11.61
C GLY A 9 14.89 7.99 -10.14
N ARG A 10 13.65 7.68 -9.75
CA ARG A 10 13.16 7.90 -8.36
C ARG A 10 12.90 6.63 -7.56
N TYR A 11 12.94 5.44 -8.17
CA TYR A 11 12.35 4.21 -7.60
C TYR A 11 13.21 2.94 -7.74
N SER A 12 14.55 3.04 -7.72
CA SER A 12 15.37 1.83 -7.64
C SER A 12 15.45 1.24 -6.23
N GLU A 13 15.24 2.07 -5.19
CA GLU A 13 15.38 1.66 -3.79
C GLU A 13 14.06 1.73 -3.03
N LYS A 14 13.77 0.67 -2.26
CA LYS A 14 12.61 0.65 -1.37
C LYS A 14 12.76 1.71 -0.30
N THR A 15 11.69 2.47 -0.07
CA THR A 15 11.70 3.44 1.04
C THR A 15 11.81 2.72 2.38
N LYS A 16 12.35 3.39 3.42
CA LYS A 16 12.35 2.86 4.81
C LYS A 16 10.97 2.37 5.23
N ARG A 17 9.90 3.08 4.84
CA ARG A 17 8.52 2.71 5.17
C ARG A 17 8.09 1.41 4.49
N GLN A 18 8.46 1.23 3.23
CA GLN A 18 8.18 0.00 2.49
C GLN A 18 8.92 -1.19 3.11
N ILE A 19 10.20 -1.01 3.45
CA ILE A 19 10.99 -2.05 4.14
C ILE A 19 10.34 -2.42 5.48
N GLN A 20 9.92 -1.43 6.27
CA GLN A 20 9.23 -1.69 7.55
C GLN A 20 7.90 -2.42 7.35
N ALA A 21 7.12 -2.07 6.32
CA ALA A 21 5.86 -2.74 6.03
C ALA A 21 6.04 -4.19 5.57
N GLU A 22 7.11 -4.49 4.83
CA GLU A 22 7.46 -5.86 4.42
C GLU A 22 7.85 -6.75 5.61
N ASN A 23 8.37 -6.14 6.69
CA ASN A 23 8.74 -6.81 7.93
C ASN A 23 7.60 -6.89 8.95
N ILE A 24 6.37 -6.52 8.59
CA ILE A 24 5.21 -6.73 9.48
C ILE A 24 5.07 -8.25 9.74
N PRO A 25 4.92 -8.67 11.01
CA PRO A 25 4.85 -10.09 11.36
C PRO A 25 3.69 -10.84 10.67
N GLU A 26 3.87 -12.13 10.44
CA GLU A 26 2.91 -12.97 9.69
C GLU A 26 1.55 -13.10 10.38
N GLU A 27 1.50 -12.97 11.71
CA GLU A 27 0.27 -12.96 12.50
C GLU A 27 -0.61 -11.73 12.26
N TYR A 28 -0.12 -10.73 11.49
CA TYR A 28 -0.90 -9.58 11.00
C TYR A 28 -1.08 -9.62 9.48
N PRO A 29 -1.72 -10.68 8.94
CA PRO A 29 -1.73 -10.94 7.50
C PRO A 29 -2.50 -9.87 6.71
N HIS A 30 -3.55 -9.29 7.29
CA HIS A 30 -4.32 -8.21 6.68
C HIS A 30 -3.52 -6.92 6.54
N HIS A 31 -2.67 -6.60 7.52
CA HIS A 31 -1.82 -5.42 7.47
C HIS A 31 -0.77 -5.54 6.38
N ARG A 32 -0.11 -6.71 6.30
CA ARG A 32 0.86 -7.00 5.22
C ARG A 32 0.23 -6.80 3.85
N ARG A 33 -0.97 -7.34 3.63
CA ARG A 33 -1.68 -7.22 2.35
C ARG A 33 -2.16 -5.81 2.06
N PHE A 34 -2.65 -5.10 3.08
CA PHE A 34 -3.01 -3.69 2.96
C PHE A 34 -1.82 -2.85 2.48
N PHE A 35 -0.69 -2.93 3.16
CA PHE A 35 0.48 -2.14 2.79
C PHE A 35 1.10 -2.60 1.47
N ALA A 36 1.07 -3.90 1.16
CA ALA A 36 1.49 -4.40 -0.15
C ALA A 36 0.66 -3.78 -1.29
N ALA A 37 -0.66 -3.70 -1.14
CA ALA A 37 -1.51 -3.00 -2.11
C ALA A 37 -1.20 -1.50 -2.18
N VAL A 38 -0.98 -0.84 -1.05
CA VAL A 38 -0.61 0.60 -1.02
C VAL A 38 0.72 0.86 -1.75
N PHE A 39 1.73 0.01 -1.55
CA PHE A 39 3.01 0.19 -2.25
C PHE A 39 2.96 -0.25 -3.71
N ASP A 40 2.07 -1.16 -4.09
CA ASP A 40 1.78 -1.46 -5.50
C ASP A 40 1.10 -0.27 -6.21
N ILE A 41 0.18 0.45 -5.55
CA ILE A 41 -0.40 1.71 -6.06
C ILE A 41 0.70 2.72 -6.37
N VAL A 42 1.65 2.91 -5.45
CA VAL A 42 2.77 3.83 -5.61
C VAL A 42 3.72 3.37 -6.71
N ALA A 43 4.07 2.09 -6.75
CA ALA A 43 4.94 1.52 -7.78
C ALA A 43 4.34 1.64 -9.20
N ARG A 44 3.01 1.52 -9.31
CA ARG A 44 2.25 1.72 -10.55
C ARG A 44 1.99 3.19 -10.89
N GLN A 45 2.51 4.13 -10.08
CA GLN A 45 2.34 5.57 -10.26
C GLN A 45 0.87 6.03 -10.26
N LEU A 46 -0.01 5.27 -9.60
CA LEU A 46 -1.40 5.68 -9.37
C LEU A 46 -1.50 6.74 -8.27
N GLU A 47 -0.52 6.78 -7.38
CA GLU A 47 -0.28 7.85 -6.41
C GLU A 47 1.22 8.12 -6.34
N THR A 48 1.60 9.38 -6.11
CA THR A 48 3.02 9.80 -6.15
C THR A 48 3.87 9.11 -5.10
N ASP A 49 3.33 8.92 -3.89
CA ASP A 49 3.98 8.27 -2.75
C ASP A 49 2.92 7.91 -1.69
N PHE A 50 3.36 7.27 -0.59
CA PHE A 50 2.50 6.90 0.54
C PHE A 50 1.75 8.10 1.17
N THR A 51 2.41 9.25 1.26
CA THR A 51 1.82 10.46 1.86
C THR A 51 0.69 10.99 0.98
N ASN A 52 0.91 11.03 -0.33
CA ASN A 52 -0.09 11.42 -1.31
C ASN A 52 -1.24 10.42 -1.35
N PHE A 53 -0.96 9.11 -1.30
CA PHE A 53 -2.01 8.10 -1.10
C PHE A 53 -2.86 8.40 0.14
N CYS A 54 -2.25 8.72 1.28
CA CYS A 54 -3.02 9.02 2.48
C CYS A 54 -3.89 10.28 2.31
N LYS A 55 -3.31 11.36 1.79
CA LYS A 55 -4.00 12.65 1.56
C LYS A 55 -5.16 12.51 0.57
N ALA A 56 -4.92 11.85 -0.57
CA ALA A 56 -5.90 11.68 -1.64
C ALA A 56 -7.10 10.80 -1.23
N ASN A 57 -7.01 10.11 -0.10
CA ASN A 57 -8.02 9.19 0.40
C ASN A 57 -8.54 9.56 1.79
N GLY A 58 -8.16 10.72 2.34
CA GLY A 58 -8.59 11.16 3.67
C GLY A 58 -8.12 10.24 4.81
N ILE A 59 -7.03 9.51 4.61
CA ILE A 59 -6.47 8.56 5.57
C ILE A 59 -5.48 9.28 6.49
N ASP A 60 -5.58 9.04 7.80
CA ASP A 60 -4.56 9.49 8.74
C ASP A 60 -3.26 8.67 8.57
N GLY A 61 -2.32 9.22 7.81
CA GLY A 61 -1.02 8.62 7.55
C GLY A 61 -0.19 8.40 8.83
N ARG A 62 -0.36 9.21 9.88
CA ARG A 62 0.34 9.01 11.16
C ARG A 62 -0.15 7.76 11.87
N ASN A 63 -1.46 7.48 11.79
CA ASN A 63 -2.00 6.23 12.34
C ASN A 63 -1.43 5.02 11.58
N LEU A 64 -1.40 5.07 10.25
CA LEU A 64 -0.82 3.98 9.45
C LEU A 64 0.68 3.78 9.72
N GLU A 65 1.45 4.85 9.91
CA GLU A 65 2.86 4.74 10.31
C GLU A 65 3.03 4.05 11.66
N LYS A 66 2.13 4.32 12.62
CA LYS A 66 2.11 3.60 13.89
C LYS A 66 1.76 2.14 13.69
N VAL A 67 0.77 1.80 12.85
CA VAL A 67 0.44 0.40 12.55
C VAL A 67 1.64 -0.36 11.98
N ILE A 68 2.44 0.25 11.10
CA ILE A 68 3.65 -0.40 10.56
C ILE A 68 4.65 -0.77 11.68
N LYS A 69 4.82 0.11 12.68
CA LYS A 69 5.76 -0.08 13.80
C LYS A 69 5.19 -0.93 14.92
N GLU A 70 3.88 -0.88 15.11
CA GLU A 70 3.11 -1.47 16.19
C GLU A 70 1.89 -2.21 15.59
N PRO A 71 2.09 -3.41 15.00
CA PRO A 71 1.07 -4.08 14.18
C PRO A 71 -0.18 -4.53 14.95
N HIS A 72 -0.10 -4.60 16.27
CA HIS A 72 -1.26 -4.83 17.15
C HIS A 72 -2.31 -3.71 17.07
N ARG A 73 -1.98 -2.56 16.48
CA ARG A 73 -2.92 -1.48 16.20
C ARG A 73 -3.82 -1.84 15.02
N ASN A 74 -5.06 -1.37 15.06
CA ASN A 74 -6.04 -1.65 14.01
C ASN A 74 -5.91 -0.68 12.82
N ILE A 75 -5.96 -1.26 11.62
CA ILE A 75 -6.29 -0.53 10.38
C ILE A 75 -7.81 -0.43 10.30
N LYS A 76 -8.31 0.76 10.01
CA LYS A 76 -9.74 0.98 9.79
C LYS A 76 -10.23 0.19 8.58
N VAL A 77 -11.32 -0.57 8.73
CA VAL A 77 -11.87 -1.44 7.68
C VAL A 77 -12.26 -0.63 6.44
N GLU A 78 -12.69 0.62 6.63
CA GLU A 78 -13.05 1.54 5.55
C GLU A 78 -11.87 1.78 4.60
N TYR A 79 -10.63 1.69 5.08
CA TYR A 79 -9.45 1.88 4.23
C TYR A 79 -9.26 0.72 3.23
N PHE A 80 -9.67 -0.50 3.59
CA PHE A 80 -9.69 -1.62 2.63
C PHE A 80 -10.73 -1.40 1.53
N SER A 81 -11.88 -0.81 1.89
CA SER A 81 -12.90 -0.47 0.90
C SER A 81 -12.40 0.51 -0.16
N ILE A 82 -11.46 1.40 0.20
CA ILE A 82 -10.82 2.32 -0.74
C ILE A 82 -9.97 1.55 -1.75
N LEU A 83 -9.17 0.58 -1.29
CA LEU A 83 -8.35 -0.26 -2.17
C LEU A 83 -9.21 -1.02 -3.19
N VAL A 84 -10.36 -1.56 -2.75
CA VAL A 84 -11.28 -2.28 -3.64
C VAL A 84 -11.98 -1.32 -4.59
N LYS A 85 -12.68 -0.30 -4.07
CA LYS A 85 -13.57 0.54 -4.88
C LYS A 85 -12.84 1.52 -5.80
N LYS A 86 -11.76 2.14 -5.31
CA LYS A 86 -11.04 3.18 -6.05
C LYS A 86 -9.91 2.60 -6.89
N TYR A 87 -9.19 1.62 -6.35
CA TYR A 87 -7.99 1.07 -7.00
C TYR A 87 -8.19 -0.33 -7.59
N GLY A 88 -9.34 -0.96 -7.39
CA GLY A 88 -9.72 -2.22 -8.04
C GLY A 88 -9.05 -3.47 -7.47
N TYR A 89 -8.50 -3.43 -6.25
CA TYR A 89 -7.90 -4.62 -5.64
C TYR A 89 -8.95 -5.66 -5.26
N SER A 90 -8.57 -6.94 -5.31
CA SER A 90 -9.43 -8.06 -4.94
C SER A 90 -9.70 -8.06 -3.43
N ALA A 91 -10.98 -7.96 -3.06
CA ALA A 91 -11.41 -8.12 -1.67
C ALA A 91 -11.05 -9.51 -1.13
N LYS A 92 -11.18 -10.56 -1.97
CA LYS A 92 -10.80 -11.93 -1.61
C LYS A 92 -9.32 -11.97 -1.25
N TRP A 93 -8.46 -11.41 -2.09
CA TRP A 93 -7.02 -11.42 -1.82
C TRP A 93 -6.67 -10.59 -0.59
N LEU A 94 -7.23 -9.38 -0.43
CA LEU A 94 -6.98 -8.55 0.76
C LEU A 94 -7.34 -9.25 2.07
N LEU A 95 -8.44 -10.00 2.08
CA LEU A 95 -8.91 -10.71 3.28
C LEU A 95 -8.19 -12.04 3.49
N THR A 96 -8.01 -12.84 2.45
CA THR A 96 -7.57 -14.25 2.58
C THR A 96 -6.12 -14.49 2.14
N GLY A 97 -5.58 -13.61 1.30
CA GLY A 97 -4.33 -13.84 0.57
C GLY A 97 -4.48 -14.78 -0.63
N GLU A 98 -5.67 -15.32 -0.88
CA GLU A 98 -5.91 -16.23 -2.00
C GLU A 98 -6.22 -15.49 -3.30
N GLY A 99 -5.77 -16.08 -4.41
CA GLY A 99 -6.03 -15.58 -5.75
C GLY A 99 -5.13 -14.40 -6.14
N LYS A 100 -5.53 -13.69 -7.19
CA LYS A 100 -4.78 -12.52 -7.68
C LYS A 100 -5.05 -11.30 -6.81
N MET A 101 -3.99 -10.51 -6.60
CA MET A 101 -4.05 -9.24 -5.87
C MET A 101 -5.04 -8.25 -6.50
N LYS A 102 -5.09 -8.20 -7.83
CA LYS A 102 -5.95 -7.35 -8.64
C LYS A 102 -6.36 -8.11 -9.90
#